data_AF-A0A3D3KKM3-F1
#
_entry.id   AF-A0A3D3KKM3-F1
#
_cell.length_a   1.000
_cell.length_b   1.000
_cell.length_c   1.000
_cell.angle_alpha   90.00
_cell.angle_beta   90.00
_cell.angle_gamma   90.00
#
_symmetry.space_group_name_H-M   'P 1'
#
loop_
_entity.id
_entity.type
_entity.pdbx_description
1 polymer ?
#
loop_
_entity_poly.entity_id
_entity_poly.type
_entity_poly.pdbx_seq_one_letter_code
_entity_poly.pdbx_strand_id
1 'polypeptide(L)'
;MGVLQPSLSDTVSSFSSGIYVLAAELKRSSRLEIGGLGRHSFPKGFYLYVGSAQRNLAHRLRRHLSEHPNGKKLHWHIDYLLAHASVRYIWGFAGPKDWECRLSRYLTGLDGVQIPLNGFGSSDCRCKTHLYYFPEDILSFVTDTTFNEVFPKVAGTFIVKLEGKKCVSPQGRYPAASSFVGTGF
;
A
#
# COMPACT_ATOMS: atom_id res chain seq x y z
N MET A 1 -25.80 15.56 11.80
CA MET A 1 -25.75 14.32 12.59
C MET A 1 -24.51 13.56 12.17
N GLY A 2 -23.45 13.61 12.99
CA GLY A 2 -22.19 12.95 12.67
C GLY A 2 -22.34 11.44 12.79
N VAL A 3 -22.14 10.73 11.68
CA VAL A 3 -22.02 9.27 11.72
C VAL A 3 -20.70 8.95 12.41
N LEU A 4 -20.77 8.39 13.62
CA LEU A 4 -19.62 7.79 14.29
C LEU A 4 -19.02 6.75 13.33
N GLN A 5 -17.83 7.03 12.79
CA GLN A 5 -17.11 6.06 12.00
C GLN A 5 -16.75 4.88 12.92
N PRO A 6 -17.13 3.64 12.59
CA PRO A 6 -16.69 2.49 13.36
C PRO A 6 -15.17 2.49 13.42
N SER A 7 -14.60 2.14 14.58
CA SER A 7 -13.15 2.05 14.69
C SER A 7 -12.67 0.98 13.69
N LEU A 8 -11.45 1.12 13.15
CA LEU A 8 -10.84 0.09 12.29
C LEU A 8 -10.93 -1.31 12.94
N SER A 9 -10.97 -1.38 14.28
CA SER A 9 -11.24 -2.61 15.03
C SER A 9 -12.57 -3.25 14.69
N ASP A 10 -13.64 -2.47 14.71
CA ASP A 10 -15.01 -2.95 14.63
C ASP A 10 -15.34 -3.33 13.19
N THR A 11 -14.78 -2.62 12.23
CA THR A 11 -14.92 -2.90 10.80
C THR A 11 -14.12 -4.13 10.35
N VAL A 12 -12.91 -4.35 10.90
CA VAL A 12 -12.04 -5.47 10.49
C VAL A 12 -12.26 -6.72 11.35
N SER A 13 -12.83 -6.60 12.56
CA SER A 13 -13.02 -7.75 13.47
C SER A 13 -14.05 -8.77 12.97
N SER A 14 -14.80 -8.47 11.91
CA SER A 14 -15.70 -9.42 11.26
C SER A 14 -14.99 -10.57 10.53
N PHE A 15 -13.68 -10.48 10.26
CA PHE A 15 -12.91 -11.62 9.72
C PHE A 15 -11.41 -11.57 10.05
N SER A 16 -10.83 -12.73 10.33
CA SER A 16 -9.43 -12.87 10.74
C SER A 16 -8.45 -12.93 9.57
N SER A 17 -8.92 -13.10 8.33
CA SER A 17 -8.10 -13.27 7.13
C SER A 17 -8.73 -12.72 5.86
N GLY A 18 -7.94 -12.21 4.93
CA GLY A 18 -8.45 -11.74 3.64
C GLY A 18 -7.40 -11.05 2.77
N ILE A 19 -7.90 -10.33 1.77
CA ILE A 19 -7.17 -9.44 0.86
C ILE A 19 -7.51 -7.99 1.19
N TYR A 20 -6.60 -7.07 0.94
CA TYR A 20 -6.84 -5.66 1.09
C TYR A 20 -6.16 -4.83 0.00
N VAL A 21 -6.72 -3.66 -0.27
CA VAL A 21 -6.13 -2.60 -1.07
C VAL A 21 -5.87 -1.41 -0.17
N LEU A 22 -4.63 -0.90 -0.16
CA LEU A 22 -4.30 0.39 0.44
C LEU A 22 -4.23 1.43 -0.66
N ALA A 23 -5.06 2.47 -0.57
CA ALA A 23 -4.87 3.69 -1.34
C ALA A 23 -4.04 4.68 -0.54
N ALA A 24 -2.89 5.07 -1.05
CA ALA A 24 -2.00 6.03 -0.42
C ALA A 24 -1.73 7.22 -1.33
N GLU A 25 -1.60 8.39 -0.72
CA GLU A 25 -1.22 9.63 -1.39
C GLU A 25 0.21 10.02 -0.96
N LEU A 26 1.10 10.16 -1.95
CA LEU A 26 2.43 10.72 -1.75
C LEU A 26 2.45 12.17 -2.23
N LYS A 27 2.50 13.11 -1.28
CA LYS A 27 2.41 14.56 -1.58
C LYS A 27 3.67 15.14 -2.21
N ARG A 28 4.81 14.46 -2.09
CA ARG A 28 6.11 14.91 -2.58
C ARG A 28 6.90 13.73 -3.13
N SER A 29 7.42 13.87 -4.35
CA SER A 29 8.29 12.86 -4.93
C SER A 29 9.46 12.56 -3.99
N SER A 30 9.77 11.29 -3.80
CA SER A 30 10.74 10.83 -2.82
C SER A 30 11.60 9.70 -3.40
N ARG A 31 12.89 9.69 -3.06
CA ARG A 31 13.77 8.57 -3.40
C ARG A 31 13.89 7.66 -2.19
N LEU A 32 13.35 6.45 -2.28
CA LEU A 32 13.17 5.51 -1.16
C LEU A 32 14.04 4.27 -1.37
N GLU A 33 14.57 3.72 -0.28
CA GLU A 33 15.24 2.42 -0.26
C GLU A 33 14.24 1.35 0.16
N ILE A 34 13.88 0.45 -0.75
CA ILE A 34 12.83 -0.56 -0.57
C ILE A 34 13.46 -1.92 -0.27
N GLY A 35 13.97 -2.09 0.95
CA GLY A 35 14.59 -3.35 1.37
C GLY A 35 15.52 -3.96 0.31
N GLY A 36 15.29 -5.23 -0.04
CA GLY A 36 16.07 -5.95 -1.05
C GLY A 36 15.90 -5.48 -2.50
N LEU A 37 14.92 -4.60 -2.80
CA LEU A 37 14.75 -4.02 -4.14
C LEU A 37 15.67 -2.82 -4.38
N GLY A 38 16.35 -2.31 -3.34
CA GLY A 38 17.27 -1.17 -3.46
C GLY A 38 16.57 0.18 -3.57
N ARG A 39 17.28 1.17 -4.12
CA ARG A 39 16.89 2.59 -4.06
C ARG A 39 16.23 3.07 -5.35
N HIS A 40 14.99 3.56 -5.26
CA HIS A 40 14.15 3.95 -6.40
C HIS A 40 13.45 5.29 -6.19
N SER A 41 13.07 5.95 -7.28
CA SER A 41 12.31 7.21 -7.24
C SER A 41 10.80 6.94 -7.31
N PHE A 42 10.05 7.51 -6.37
CA PHE A 42 8.60 7.47 -6.33
C PHE A 42 8.05 8.88 -6.59
N PRO A 43 7.35 9.12 -7.71
CA PRO A 43 6.75 10.43 -8.00
C PRO A 43 5.63 10.81 -7.03
N LYS A 44 5.37 12.11 -6.88
CA LYS A 44 4.13 12.56 -6.24
C LYS A 44 2.90 11.98 -6.96
N GLY A 45 1.84 11.70 -6.21
CA GLY A 45 0.59 11.17 -6.75
C GLY A 45 0.01 10.07 -5.87
N PHE A 46 -0.75 9.19 -6.50
CA PHE A 46 -1.60 8.22 -5.81
C PHE A 46 -1.13 6.80 -6.10
N TYR A 47 -1.23 5.96 -5.08
CA TYR A 47 -0.72 4.60 -5.11
C TYR A 47 -1.79 3.63 -4.63
N LEU A 48 -2.01 2.56 -5.38
CA LEU A 48 -2.81 1.41 -4.94
C LEU A 48 -1.88 0.23 -4.67
N TYR A 49 -1.93 -0.31 -3.46
CA TYR A 49 -1.18 -1.50 -3.07
C TYR A 49 -2.12 -2.65 -2.75
N VAL A 50 -1.89 -3.80 -3.36
CA VAL A 50 -2.64 -5.04 -3.07
C VAL A 50 -1.83 -5.92 -2.13
N GLY A 51 -2.45 -6.36 -1.03
CA GLY A 51 -1.84 -7.32 -0.12
C GLY A 51 -2.86 -8.31 0.44
N SER A 52 -2.38 -9.41 0.99
CA SER A 52 -3.20 -10.34 1.77
C SER A 52 -2.79 -10.34 3.23
N ALA A 53 -3.67 -10.85 4.10
CA ALA A 53 -3.32 -11.35 5.41
C ALA A 53 -4.13 -12.62 5.65
N GLN A 54 -3.51 -13.79 5.57
CA GLN A 54 -4.24 -15.05 5.77
C GLN A 54 -4.44 -15.42 7.25
N ARG A 55 -3.91 -14.59 8.16
CA ARG A 55 -4.15 -14.61 9.61
C ARG A 55 -4.00 -13.18 10.14
N ASN A 56 -4.78 -12.83 11.15
CA ASN A 56 -4.71 -11.57 11.88
C ASN A 56 -4.77 -10.31 10.97
N LEU A 57 -5.72 -10.25 10.04
CA LEU A 57 -5.87 -9.12 9.10
C LEU A 57 -5.91 -7.75 9.81
N ALA A 58 -6.73 -7.62 10.86
CA ALA A 58 -6.80 -6.39 11.65
C ALA A 58 -5.44 -5.95 12.20
N HIS A 59 -4.62 -6.90 12.67
CA HIS A 59 -3.28 -6.60 13.15
C HIS A 59 -2.35 -6.14 12.02
N ARG A 60 -2.43 -6.76 10.84
CA ARG A 60 -1.63 -6.35 9.67
C ARG A 60 -1.98 -4.92 9.23
N LEU A 61 -3.27 -4.60 9.12
CA LEU A 61 -3.73 -3.26 8.74
C LEU A 61 -3.34 -2.20 9.79
N ARG A 62 -3.53 -2.48 11.08
CA ARG A 62 -3.09 -1.56 12.16
C ARG A 62 -1.59 -1.29 12.10
N ARG A 63 -0.79 -2.30 11.74
CA ARG A 63 0.65 -2.13 11.63
C ARG A 63 1.03 -1.20 10.47
N HIS A 64 0.38 -1.30 9.32
CA HIS A 64 0.59 -0.38 8.19
C HIS A 64 0.20 1.07 8.52
N LEU A 65 -0.81 1.26 9.38
CA LEU A 65 -1.30 2.58 9.79
C LEU A 65 -0.55 3.19 11.00
N SER A 66 0.32 2.42 11.67
CA SER A 66 0.99 2.88 12.88
C SER A 66 2.06 3.94 12.57
N GLU A 67 1.98 5.09 13.25
CA GLU A 67 2.85 6.26 13.01
C GLU A 67 4.34 6.07 13.39
N HIS A 68 4.69 4.96 14.05
CA HIS A 68 6.02 4.78 14.63
C HIS A 68 6.81 3.65 13.95
N PRO A 69 7.79 4.00 13.10
CA PRO A 69 8.96 3.17 12.81
C PRO A 69 10.09 3.36 13.82
N ASN A 70 9.90 4.13 14.91
CA ASN A 70 10.90 4.29 15.97
C ASN A 70 11.13 2.94 16.68
N GLY A 71 12.04 2.14 16.14
CA GLY A 71 12.41 0.80 16.61
C GLY A 71 11.73 -0.37 15.89
N LYS A 72 10.80 -0.14 14.95
CA LYS A 72 10.14 -1.24 14.21
C LYS A 72 10.88 -1.49 12.90
N LYS A 73 11.33 -2.74 12.70
CA LYS A 73 11.79 -3.21 11.39
C LYS A 73 10.64 -3.04 10.38
N LEU A 74 10.88 -2.38 9.25
CA LEU A 74 9.95 -2.37 8.12
C LEU A 74 9.93 -3.80 7.55
N HIS A 75 8.76 -4.41 7.45
CA HIS A 75 8.65 -5.85 7.12
C HIS A 75 8.20 -6.07 5.67
N TRP A 76 7.30 -5.23 5.17
CA TRP A 76 6.78 -5.33 3.81
C TRP A 76 7.23 -4.14 2.97
N HIS A 77 7.38 -4.33 1.65
CA HIS A 77 7.78 -3.25 0.74
C HIS A 77 6.89 -2.00 0.90
N ILE A 78 5.58 -2.19 1.11
CA ILE A 78 4.63 -1.09 1.33
C ILE A 78 4.93 -0.26 2.59
N ASP A 79 5.51 -0.86 3.64
CA ASP A 79 5.85 -0.14 4.87
C ASP A 79 6.83 1.02 4.60
N TYR A 80 7.77 0.83 3.66
CA TYR A 80 8.75 1.85 3.25
C TYR A 80 8.09 3.03 2.54
N LEU A 81 7.10 2.79 1.69
CA LEU A 81 6.34 3.84 1.02
C LEU A 81 5.44 4.59 2.01
N LEU A 82 4.75 3.85 2.90
CA LEU A 82 3.84 4.43 3.88
C LEU A 82 4.53 5.26 4.96
N ALA A 83 5.85 5.10 5.17
CA ALA A 83 6.62 6.03 5.98
C ALA A 83 6.62 7.47 5.42
N HIS A 84 6.31 7.65 4.13
CA HIS A 84 6.29 8.93 3.43
C HIS A 84 4.93 9.30 2.82
N ALA A 85 3.97 8.37 2.79
CA ALA A 85 2.66 8.53 2.17
C ALA A 85 1.52 8.42 3.20
N SER A 86 0.40 9.09 2.94
CA SER A 86 -0.80 9.00 3.78
C SER A 86 -1.79 8.00 3.20
N VAL A 87 -2.20 6.99 3.97
CA VAL A 87 -3.30 6.10 3.56
C VAL A 87 -4.62 6.88 3.60
N ARG A 88 -5.36 6.85 2.49
CA ARG A 88 -6.64 7.56 2.31
C ARG A 88 -7.82 6.61 2.42
N TYR A 89 -7.69 5.42 1.84
CA TYR A 89 -8.71 4.38 1.87
C TYR A 89 -8.09 3.00 2.07
N ILE A 90 -8.87 2.12 2.69
CA ILE A 90 -8.62 0.70 2.76
C ILE A 90 -9.87 -0.02 2.27
N TRP A 91 -9.71 -0.88 1.26
CA TRP A 91 -10.72 -1.87 0.91
C TRP A 91 -10.27 -3.22 1.43
N GLY A 92 -11.16 -3.97 2.07
CA GLY A 92 -10.90 -5.31 2.58
C GLY A 92 -11.90 -6.31 2.04
N PHE A 93 -11.43 -7.53 1.76
CA PHE A 93 -12.21 -8.62 1.18
C PHE A 93 -11.87 -9.91 1.93
N ALA A 94 -12.85 -10.56 2.56
CA ALA A 94 -12.66 -11.91 3.07
C ALA A 94 -12.44 -12.87 1.89
N GLY A 95 -11.35 -13.63 1.93
CA GLY A 95 -11.02 -14.53 0.84
C GLY A 95 -9.63 -15.17 0.91
N PRO A 96 -9.39 -16.19 0.06
CA PRO A 96 -8.12 -16.91 0.00
C PRO A 96 -6.99 -16.05 -0.59
N LYS A 97 -5.74 -16.48 -0.36
CA LYS A 97 -4.52 -15.73 -0.74
C LYS A 97 -4.42 -15.43 -2.25
N ASP A 98 -4.84 -16.36 -3.10
CA ASP A 98 -4.73 -16.25 -4.56
C ASP A 98 -5.55 -15.08 -5.14
N TRP A 99 -6.57 -14.61 -4.41
CA TRP A 99 -7.32 -13.41 -4.75
C TRP A 99 -6.44 -12.15 -4.77
N GLU A 100 -5.34 -12.11 -4.02
CA GLU A 100 -4.33 -11.04 -4.11
C GLU A 100 -3.82 -10.89 -5.55
N CYS A 101 -3.45 -12.01 -6.18
CA CYS A 101 -2.98 -12.01 -7.57
C CYS A 101 -4.10 -11.70 -8.55
N ARG A 102 -5.33 -12.15 -8.30
CA ARG A 102 -6.49 -11.83 -9.14
C ARG A 102 -6.78 -10.32 -9.13
N LEU A 103 -6.78 -9.70 -7.96
CA LEU A 103 -7.00 -8.27 -7.79
C LEU A 103 -5.87 -7.45 -8.41
N SER A 104 -4.64 -7.90 -8.21
CA SER A 104 -3.46 -7.30 -8.85
C SER A 104 -3.58 -7.29 -10.38
N ARG A 105 -3.97 -8.41 -11.00
CA ARG A 105 -4.22 -8.47 -12.45
C ARG A 105 -5.33 -7.50 -12.90
N TYR A 106 -6.41 -7.39 -12.15
CA TYR A 106 -7.47 -6.42 -12.48
C TYR A 106 -6.94 -4.98 -12.47
N LEU A 107 -6.16 -4.59 -11.46
CA LEU A 107 -5.58 -3.24 -11.37
C LEU A 107 -4.65 -2.90 -12.54
N THR A 108 -3.98 -3.89 -13.16
CA THR A 108 -3.17 -3.64 -14.37
C THR A 108 -3.98 -3.18 -15.59
N GLY A 109 -5.30 -3.40 -15.58
CA GLY A 109 -6.20 -3.01 -16.66
C GLY A 109 -6.89 -1.66 -16.44
N LEU A 110 -6.66 -0.98 -15.32
CA LEU A 110 -7.27 0.33 -15.08
C LEU A 110 -6.65 1.41 -15.97
N ASP A 111 -7.50 2.30 -16.49
CA ASP A 111 -7.05 3.42 -17.30
C ASP A 111 -6.09 4.33 -16.52
N GLY A 112 -4.98 4.69 -17.16
CA GLY A 112 -3.95 5.55 -16.58
C GLY A 112 -3.05 4.88 -15.54
N VAL A 113 -3.19 3.57 -15.30
CA VAL A 113 -2.33 2.85 -14.36
C VAL A 113 -0.89 2.77 -14.86
N GLN A 114 0.05 2.96 -13.94
CA GLN A 114 1.48 2.78 -14.19
C GLN A 114 2.09 1.83 -13.17
N ILE A 115 3.15 1.12 -13.56
CA ILE A 115 3.95 0.27 -12.67
C ILE A 115 5.19 1.07 -12.23
N PRO A 116 5.24 1.56 -10.98
CA PRO A 116 6.36 2.37 -10.51
C PRO A 116 7.61 1.54 -10.22
N LEU A 117 7.45 0.26 -9.85
CA LEU A 117 8.55 -0.65 -9.54
C LEU A 117 8.14 -2.11 -9.71
N ASN A 118 8.88 -2.85 -10.55
CA ASN A 118 8.73 -4.30 -10.69
C ASN A 118 9.19 -5.02 -9.41
N GLY A 119 8.55 -6.13 -9.06
CA GLY A 119 8.83 -6.93 -7.87
C GLY A 119 8.30 -6.36 -6.56
N PHE A 120 7.69 -5.17 -6.56
CA PHE A 120 7.10 -4.60 -5.35
C PHE A 120 5.94 -5.48 -4.85
N GLY A 121 5.97 -5.89 -3.57
CA GLY A 121 4.97 -6.76 -2.95
C GLY A 121 4.71 -8.13 -3.60
N SER A 122 5.54 -8.59 -4.54
CA SER A 122 5.25 -9.76 -5.39
C SER A 122 6.34 -10.86 -5.32
N SER A 123 7.14 -10.87 -4.27
CA SER A 123 8.29 -11.78 -4.12
C SER A 123 7.92 -13.27 -4.08
N ASP A 124 6.68 -13.61 -3.72
CA ASP A 124 6.17 -14.97 -3.59
C ASP A 124 5.17 -15.35 -4.69
N CYS A 125 5.06 -14.55 -5.76
CA CYS A 125 4.17 -14.80 -6.88
C CYS A 125 4.82 -14.42 -8.23
N ARG A 126 4.07 -14.54 -9.33
CA ARG A 126 4.52 -14.19 -10.70
C ARG A 126 3.99 -12.85 -11.19
N CYS A 127 3.34 -12.06 -10.33
CA CYS A 127 2.88 -10.72 -10.70
C CYS A 127 4.09 -9.81 -10.96
N LYS A 128 3.95 -8.88 -11.91
CA LYS A 128 5.00 -7.88 -12.16
C LYS A 128 5.21 -6.98 -10.95
N THR A 129 4.13 -6.60 -10.28
CA THR A 129 4.11 -5.76 -9.08
C THR A 129 2.76 -5.92 -8.41
N HIS A 130 2.68 -5.60 -7.11
CA HIS A 130 1.43 -5.37 -6.39
C HIS A 130 1.23 -3.89 -6.02
N LEU A 131 2.09 -3.00 -6.54
CA LEU A 131 1.98 -1.55 -6.36
C LEU A 131 1.71 -0.86 -7.70
N TYR A 132 0.69 0.00 -7.72
CA TYR A 132 0.22 0.70 -8.90
C TYR A 132 0.23 2.20 -8.65
N TYR A 133 0.60 2.98 -9.66
CA TYR A 133 0.76 4.43 -9.57
C TYR A 133 -0.19 5.16 -10.51
N PHE A 134 -0.71 6.29 -10.03
CA PHE A 134 -1.53 7.23 -10.78
C PHE A 134 -1.02 8.67 -10.50
N PRO A 135 -0.74 9.47 -11.54
CA PRO A 135 -0.30 10.86 -11.34
C PRO A 135 -1.43 11.77 -10.82
N GLU A 136 -2.67 11.49 -11.25
CA GLU A 136 -3.88 12.23 -10.88
C GLU A 136 -4.70 11.49 -9.82
N ASP A 137 -5.65 12.20 -9.20
CA ASP A 137 -6.48 11.67 -8.11
C ASP A 137 -7.48 10.61 -8.58
N ILE A 138 -6.98 9.38 -8.68
CA ILE A 138 -7.77 8.19 -8.98
C ILE A 138 -8.75 7.83 -7.86
N LEU A 139 -8.53 8.34 -6.63
CA LEU A 139 -9.34 7.96 -5.47
C LEU A 139 -10.74 8.58 -5.50
N SER A 140 -10.93 9.62 -6.33
CA SER A 140 -12.25 10.15 -6.65
C SER A 140 -13.08 9.18 -7.51
N PHE A 141 -12.43 8.27 -8.24
CA PHE A 141 -13.07 7.30 -9.14
C PHE A 141 -13.09 5.87 -8.58
N VAL A 142 -12.12 5.51 -7.73
CA VAL A 142 -12.12 4.22 -7.04
C VAL A 142 -13.14 4.27 -5.91
N THR A 143 -14.27 3.63 -6.13
CA THR A 143 -15.42 3.58 -5.23
C THR A 143 -15.59 2.19 -4.65
N ASP A 144 -16.59 2.05 -3.78
CA ASP A 144 -16.98 0.78 -3.17
C ASP A 144 -17.35 -0.29 -4.20
N THR A 145 -17.75 0.12 -5.40
CA THR A 145 -18.13 -0.79 -6.48
C THR A 145 -16.99 -1.14 -7.43
N THR A 146 -15.86 -0.44 -7.39
CA THR A 146 -14.74 -0.64 -8.33
C THR A 146 -14.21 -2.07 -8.32
N PHE A 147 -14.32 -2.78 -7.20
CA PHE A 147 -13.82 -4.15 -7.06
C PHE A 147 -14.90 -5.22 -7.15
N ASN A 148 -16.17 -4.84 -7.36
CA ASN A 148 -17.27 -5.80 -7.47
C ASN A 148 -17.14 -6.72 -8.69
N GLU A 149 -16.48 -6.25 -9.76
CA GLU A 149 -16.19 -7.07 -10.95
C GLU A 149 -15.20 -8.20 -10.65
N VAL A 150 -14.29 -7.97 -9.69
CA VAL A 150 -13.29 -8.96 -9.27
C VAL A 150 -13.89 -9.91 -8.23
N PHE A 151 -14.60 -9.34 -7.25
CA PHE A 151 -15.19 -10.03 -6.12
C PHE A 151 -16.65 -9.60 -5.95
N PRO A 152 -17.61 -10.29 -6.60
CA PRO A 152 -19.01 -9.92 -6.50
C PRO A 152 -19.51 -10.09 -5.06
N LYS A 153 -19.83 -8.95 -4.40
CA LYS A 153 -20.49 -8.82 -3.08
C LYS A 153 -20.32 -10.02 -2.16
N VAL A 154 -19.07 -10.36 -1.89
CA VAL A 154 -18.72 -11.48 -1.00
C VAL A 154 -19.07 -11.07 0.43
N ALA A 155 -19.55 -12.01 1.24
CA ALA A 155 -19.67 -11.76 2.68
C ALA A 155 -18.29 -11.34 3.24
N GLY A 156 -18.25 -10.28 4.05
CA GLY A 156 -17.01 -9.77 4.62
C GLY A 156 -16.21 -8.83 3.70
N THR A 157 -16.88 -7.96 2.94
CA THR A 157 -16.23 -6.78 2.35
C THR A 157 -16.38 -5.57 3.27
N PHE A 158 -15.31 -4.79 3.45
CA PHE A 158 -15.38 -3.52 4.17
C PHE A 158 -14.57 -2.43 3.50
N ILE A 159 -14.91 -1.19 3.82
CA ILE A 159 -14.22 -0.01 3.32
C ILE A 159 -14.03 0.95 4.47
N VAL A 160 -12.81 1.45 4.61
CA VAL A 160 -12.45 2.43 5.63
C VAL A 160 -11.87 3.64 4.92
N LYS A 161 -12.57 4.76 5.04
CA LYS A 161 -12.07 6.09 4.66
C LYS A 161 -11.36 6.70 5.85
N LEU A 162 -10.13 7.15 5.66
CA LEU A 162 -9.34 7.77 6.72
C LEU A 162 -9.31 9.30 6.53
N GLU A 163 -9.67 10.05 7.56
CA GLU A 163 -9.60 11.51 7.58
C GLU A 163 -8.43 11.94 8.47
N GLY A 164 -7.26 12.24 7.89
CA GLY A 164 -6.12 12.69 8.70
C GLY A 164 -4.76 12.50 8.03
N LYS A 165 -3.84 13.41 8.36
CA LYS A 165 -2.51 13.55 7.74
C LYS A 165 -1.50 12.56 8.32
N LYS A 166 -0.56 12.09 7.49
CA LYS A 166 0.86 12.42 7.75
C LYS A 166 1.74 12.42 6.48
N CYS A 167 2.32 13.59 6.22
CA CYS A 167 3.72 13.70 5.87
C CYS A 167 4.46 14.12 7.15
N VAL A 168 5.56 13.44 7.50
CA VAL A 168 6.63 14.06 8.29
C VAL A 168 7.94 13.74 7.60
N SER A 169 8.62 14.77 7.09
CA SER A 169 10.01 14.65 6.68
C SER A 169 10.91 14.91 7.90
N PRO A 170 11.70 13.95 8.38
CA PRO A 170 12.94 14.30 9.04
C PRO A 170 13.96 14.61 7.94
N GLN A 171 14.49 15.83 7.91
CA GLN A 171 15.85 16.02 7.43
C GLN A 171 16.75 15.21 8.37
N GLY A 172 16.93 13.93 8.08
CA GLY A 172 17.73 13.01 8.88
C GLY A 172 18.58 12.19 7.94
N ARG A 173 19.90 12.41 8.01
CA ARG A 173 20.95 11.79 7.18
C ARG A 173 20.63 10.34 6.81
N TYR A 174 20.39 10.10 5.52
CA TYR A 174 20.81 8.83 4.94
C TYR A 174 22.33 8.78 5.04
N PRO A 175 22.95 7.64 5.41
CA PRO A 175 24.40 7.55 5.42
C PRO A 175 24.93 8.00 4.05
N ALA A 176 25.94 8.87 4.09
CA ALA A 176 26.63 9.32 2.89
C ALA A 176 27.01 8.07 2.09
N ALA A 177 26.71 8.09 0.80
CA ALA A 177 27.33 7.16 -0.13
C ALA A 177 28.84 7.27 0.10
N SER A 178 29.43 6.22 0.67
CA SER A 178 30.87 6.06 0.62
C SER A 178 31.23 5.89 -0.84
N SER A 179 31.75 6.98 -1.39
CA SER A 179 32.53 7.04 -2.60
C SER A 179 33.47 5.84 -2.71
N PHE A 180 33.25 4.99 -3.70
CA PHE A 180 34.33 4.26 -4.35
C PHE A 180 34.42 4.79 -5.78
N VAL A 181 35.18 5.89 -5.90
CA VAL A 181 35.95 6.18 -7.11
C VAL A 181 37.28 5.47 -6.90
N GLY A 182 37.67 4.64 -7.86
CA GLY A 182 38.92 3.90 -7.83
C GLY A 182 39.19 3.26 -9.19
N THR A 183 39.46 4.10 -10.19
CA THR A 183 40.23 3.77 -11.39
C THR A 183 41.69 3.43 -11.03
N GLY A 184 42.28 2.47 -11.75
CA GLY A 184 43.72 2.16 -11.81
C GLY A 184 44.06 0.84 -11.10
N PHE A 185 44.64 -0.20 -11.71
CA PHE A 185 45.44 -0.33 -12.93
C PHE A 185 44.94 -1.50 -13.80
#